data_AF-A0A7X8WT35-F1
#
_entry.id   AF-A0A7X8WT35-F1
#
_cell.length_a   1.000
_cell.length_b   1.000
_cell.length_c   1.000
_cell.angle_alpha   90.00
_cell.angle_beta   90.00
_cell.angle_gamma   90.00
#
_symmetry.space_group_name_H-M   'P 1'
#
loop_
_entity.id
_entity.type
_entity.pdbx_description
1 polymer ?
#
loop_
_entity_poly.entity_id
_entity_poly.type
_entity_poly.pdbx_seq_one_letter_code
_entity_poly.pdbx_strand_id
1 'polypeptide(L)'
;MSIPIIIGVTGHIDLREKDIPRLKGLVRAELLKLKTEYPHSPTVMLSSLATGADLLCAEVAAELDIALKCPLPMSVDEYRLDFDAVTVTQFETMLAYAQEVFIAP
;
A
#
# COMPACT_ATOMS: atom_id res chain seq x y z
N MET A 1 1.37 12.11 -23.24
CA MET A 1 0.53 11.89 -22.05
C MET A 1 0.62 10.42 -21.72
N SER A 2 1.16 10.04 -20.56
CA SER A 2 1.19 8.63 -20.14
C SER A 2 -0.11 8.30 -19.39
N ILE A 3 -0.64 7.10 -19.61
CA ILE A 3 -1.82 6.60 -18.90
C ILE A 3 -1.30 5.82 -17.69
N PRO A 4 -1.68 6.19 -16.46
CA PRO A 4 -1.19 5.50 -15.27
C PRO A 4 -1.85 4.13 -15.09
N ILE A 5 -1.12 3.20 -14.50
CA ILE A 5 -1.67 1.93 -13.99
C ILE A 5 -1.95 2.13 -12.51
N ILE A 6 -3.22 2.06 -12.14
CA ILE A 6 -3.67 2.18 -10.75
C ILE A 6 -3.91 0.78 -10.19
N ILE A 7 -3.23 0.46 -9.10
CA ILE A 7 -3.28 -0.85 -8.44
C ILE A 7 -4.01 -0.69 -7.11
N GLY A 8 -5.24 -1.17 -7.04
CA GLY A 8 -5.97 -1.33 -5.78
C GLY A 8 -5.54 -2.61 -5.07
N VAL A 9 -5.52 -2.58 -3.74
CA VAL A 9 -5.20 -3.73 -2.90
C VAL A 9 -6.39 -4.06 -2.01
N THR A 10 -6.61 -5.35 -1.80
CA THR A 10 -7.45 -5.87 -0.73
C THR A 10 -6.87 -7.21 -0.28
N GLY A 11 -6.98 -7.53 1.00
CA GLY A 11 -6.52 -8.80 1.53
C GLY A 11 -6.86 -8.99 3.00
N HIS A 12 -6.32 -10.05 3.58
CA HIS A 12 -6.57 -10.38 4.98
C HIS A 12 -5.82 -9.45 5.95
N ILE A 13 -6.48 -9.14 7.06
CA ILE A 13 -5.89 -8.42 8.20
C ILE A 13 -4.90 -9.31 8.95
N ASP A 14 -5.29 -10.56 9.22
CA ASP A 14 -4.48 -11.53 9.97
C ASP A 14 -3.56 -12.32 9.02
N LEU A 15 -2.35 -11.80 8.82
CA LEU A 15 -1.31 -12.48 8.07
C LEU A 15 -0.49 -13.38 8.99
N ARG A 16 -0.40 -14.66 8.63
CA ARG A 16 0.47 -15.61 9.35
C ARG A 16 1.92 -15.16 9.22
N GLU A 17 2.58 -14.91 10.35
CA GLU A 17 3.96 -14.37 10.39
C GLU A 17 4.94 -15.15 9.49
N LYS A 18 4.87 -16.49 9.53
CA LYS A 18 5.73 -17.38 8.74
C LYS A 18 5.58 -17.19 7.21
N ASP A 19 4.44 -16.66 6.76
CA ASP A 19 4.17 -16.44 5.34
C ASP A 19 4.55 -15.04 4.87
N ILE A 20 4.74 -14.08 5.78
CA ILE A 20 5.01 -12.66 5.45
C ILE A 20 6.19 -12.53 4.47
N PRO A 21 7.36 -13.18 4.69
CA PRO A 21 8.47 -13.07 3.74
C PRO A 21 8.11 -13.57 2.33
N ARG A 22 7.33 -14.66 2.25
CA ARG A 22 6.88 -15.22 0.97
C ARG A 22 5.87 -14.29 0.30
N LEU A 23 4.93 -13.73 1.06
CA LEU A 23 3.93 -12.78 0.56
C LEU A 23 4.59 -11.52 0.01
N LYS A 24 5.55 -10.93 0.74
CA LYS A 24 6.34 -9.78 0.25
C LYS A 24 7.04 -10.10 -1.07
N GLY A 25 7.66 -11.28 -1.18
CA GLY A 25 8.30 -11.73 -2.42
C GLY A 25 7.33 -11.84 -3.60
N LEU A 26 6.13 -12.39 -3.38
CA LEU A 26 5.10 -12.53 -4.41
C LEU A 26 4.56 -11.18 -4.87
N VAL A 27 4.23 -10.28 -3.94
CA VAL A 27 3.77 -8.92 -4.26
C VAL A 27 4.85 -8.16 -5.04
N ARG A 28 6.11 -8.23 -4.59
CA ARG A 28 7.24 -7.59 -5.27
C ARG A 28 7.38 -8.08 -6.71
N ALA A 29 7.24 -9.40 -6.94
CA ALA A 29 7.35 -9.98 -8.26
C ALA A 29 6.26 -9.47 -9.21
N GLU A 30 5.00 -9.41 -8.77
CA GLU A 30 3.89 -8.90 -9.58
C GLU A 30 4.02 -7.40 -9.87
N LEU A 31 4.41 -6.59 -8.89
CA LEU A 31 4.64 -5.16 -9.09
C LEU A 31 5.80 -4.89 -10.08
N LEU A 32 6.90 -5.64 -9.97
CA LEU A 32 8.03 -5.55 -10.91
C LEU A 32 7.66 -6.00 -12.32
N LYS A 33 6.83 -7.03 -12.44
CA LYS A 33 6.30 -7.50 -13.72
C LYS A 33 5.51 -6.39 -14.41
N LEU A 34 4.59 -5.73 -13.69
CA LEU A 34 3.83 -4.61 -14.24
C LEU A 34 4.72 -3.45 -14.67
N LYS A 35 5.72 -3.06 -13.86
CA LYS A 35 6.69 -2.01 -14.23
C LYS A 35 7.50 -2.36 -15.47
N THR A 36 7.83 -3.64 -15.66
CA THR A 36 8.60 -4.14 -16.79
C THR A 36 7.76 -4.22 -18.06
N GLU A 37 6.51 -4.65 -17.95
CA GLU A 37 5.56 -4.77 -19.07
C GLU A 37 5.09 -3.40 -19.58
N TYR A 38 4.98 -2.42 -18.69
CA TYR A 38 4.50 -1.07 -19.00
C TYR A 38 5.48 0.04 -18.56
N PRO A 39 6.70 0.10 -19.12
CA PRO A 39 7.77 0.99 -18.63
C PRO A 39 7.48 2.49 -18.84
N HIS A 40 6.53 2.84 -19.69
CA HIS A 40 6.13 4.22 -19.98
C HIS A 40 4.86 4.66 -19.23
N SER A 41 4.25 3.76 -18.45
CA SER A 41 3.09 4.04 -17.62
C SER A 41 3.51 4.21 -16.17
N PRO A 42 3.26 5.38 -15.54
CA PRO A 42 3.42 5.54 -14.11
C PRO A 42 2.60 4.49 -13.37
N THR A 43 3.22 3.79 -12.43
CA THR A 43 2.52 2.84 -11.56
C THR A 43 2.18 3.55 -10.25
N VAL A 44 0.93 3.45 -9.82
CA VAL A 44 0.42 4.05 -8.59
C VAL A 44 -0.33 2.99 -7.80
N MET A 45 0.03 2.81 -6.54
CA MET A 45 -0.74 2.02 -5.60
C MET A 45 -1.80 2.90 -4.93
N LEU A 46 -3.03 2.39 -4.89
CA LEU A 46 -4.17 2.99 -4.20
C LEU A 46 -4.55 2.06 -3.03
N SER A 47 -4.36 2.53 -1.79
CA SER A 47 -4.57 1.71 -0.60
C SER A 47 -5.06 2.56 0.56
N SER A 48 -6.05 2.08 1.31
CA SER A 48 -6.49 2.73 2.55
C SER A 48 -5.55 2.46 3.73
N LEU A 49 -4.46 1.71 3.52
CA LEU A 49 -3.47 1.37 4.54
C LEU A 49 -4.08 0.62 5.75
N ALA A 50 -5.06 -0.24 5.50
CA ALA A 50 -5.60 -1.10 6.55
C ALA A 50 -4.52 -2.07 7.08
N THR A 51 -4.73 -2.56 8.31
CA THR A 51 -3.88 -3.58 8.92
C THR A 51 -3.71 -4.81 8.03
N GLY A 52 -2.52 -5.42 8.05
CA GLY A 52 -2.26 -6.67 7.34
C GLY A 52 -1.84 -6.46 5.88
N ALA A 53 -2.59 -7.05 4.96
CA ALA A 53 -2.22 -7.11 3.54
C ALA A 53 -2.05 -5.73 2.88
N ASP A 54 -2.90 -4.76 3.24
CA ASP A 54 -2.85 -3.40 2.68
C ASP A 54 -1.53 -2.70 3.03
N LEU A 55 -1.14 -2.69 4.32
CA LEU A 55 0.15 -2.18 4.75
C LEU A 55 1.33 -2.95 4.15
N LEU A 56 1.26 -4.29 4.10
CA LEU A 56 2.31 -5.11 3.48
C LEU A 56 2.55 -4.70 2.02
N CYS A 57 1.47 -4.50 1.26
CA CYS A 57 1.59 -4.11 -0.14
C CYS A 57 2.10 -2.67 -0.29
N ALA A 58 1.67 -1.75 0.58
CA ALA A 58 2.15 -0.37 0.60
C ALA A 58 3.66 -0.30 0.89
N GLU A 59 4.15 -1.09 1.86
CA GLU A 59 5.59 -1.20 2.16
C GLU A 59 6.38 -1.68 0.94
N VAL A 60 5.92 -2.74 0.27
CA VAL A 60 6.58 -3.28 -0.92
C VAL A 60 6.52 -2.29 -2.09
N ALA A 61 5.43 -1.53 -2.24
CA ALA A 61 5.33 -0.47 -3.22
C ALA A 61 6.36 0.64 -2.97
N ALA A 62 6.52 1.05 -1.70
CA ALA A 62 7.50 2.05 -1.31
C ALA A 62 8.94 1.57 -1.59
N GLU A 63 9.28 0.31 -1.28
CA GLU A 63 10.58 -0.31 -1.61
C GLU A 63 10.90 -0.33 -3.11
N LEU A 64 9.87 -0.23 -3.97
CA LEU A 64 10.00 -0.26 -5.43
C LEU A 64 9.82 1.13 -6.06
N ASP A 65 9.80 2.20 -5.27
CA ASP A 65 9.54 3.57 -5.71
C ASP A 65 8.22 3.70 -6.50
N ILE A 66 7.18 2.99 -6.07
CA ILE A 66 5.83 3.09 -6.63
C ILE A 66 5.06 4.13 -5.84
N ALA A 67 4.51 5.13 -6.54
CA ALA A 67 3.72 6.18 -5.93
C ALA A 67 2.53 5.60 -5.14
N LEU A 68 2.30 6.13 -3.94
CA LEU A 68 1.20 5.72 -3.07
C LEU A 68 0.17 6.84 -2.95
N LYS A 69 -1.11 6.49 -3.10
CA LYS A 69 -2.25 7.37 -2.83
C LYS A 69 -3.19 6.69 -1.83
N CYS A 70 -3.58 7.44 -0.80
CA CYS A 70 -4.30 6.91 0.34
C CYS A 70 -5.71 7.51 0.46
N PRO A 71 -6.72 6.88 -0.16
CA PRO A 71 -8.12 7.14 0.15
C PRO A 71 -8.45 6.53 1.52
N LEU A 72 -8.52 7.36 2.56
CA LEU A 72 -8.89 6.92 3.90
C LEU A 72 -10.41 6.92 4.07
N PRO A 73 -10.99 5.99 4.85
CA PRO A 73 -12.43 5.94 5.10
C PRO A 73 -12.92 7.05 6.05
N MET A 74 -12.02 7.65 6.82
CA MET A 74 -12.28 8.70 7.80
C MET A 74 -10.99 9.52 8.03
N SER A 75 -11.00 10.45 8.98
CA SER A 75 -9.79 11.22 9.29
C SER A 75 -8.65 10.33 9.80
N VAL A 76 -7.41 10.77 9.61
CA VAL A 76 -6.20 10.07 10.10
C VAL A 76 -6.29 9.81 11.61
N ASP A 77 -6.76 10.81 12.37
CA ASP A 77 -6.87 10.74 13.82
C ASP A 77 -7.90 9.72 14.30
N GLU A 78 -9.01 9.55 13.57
CA GLU A 78 -10.04 8.55 13.87
C GLU A 78 -9.59 7.16 13.42
N TYR A 79 -9.06 7.05 12.19
CA TYR A 79 -8.74 5.76 11.59
C TYR A 79 -7.62 5.02 12.34
N ARG A 80 -6.60 5.76 12.84
CA ARG A 80 -5.52 5.17 13.64
C ARG A 80 -6.01 4.54 14.94
N LEU A 81 -7.20 4.86 15.42
CA LEU A 81 -7.75 4.30 16.67
C LEU A 81 -8.12 2.82 16.50
N ASP A 82 -8.29 2.34 15.27
CA ASP A 82 -8.57 0.93 14.96
C ASP A 82 -7.31 0.06 14.98
N PHE A 83 -6.12 0.65 15.21
CA PHE A 83 -4.83 0.00 15.04
C PHE A 83 -4.09 -0.21 16.36
N ASP A 84 -3.32 -1.32 16.43
CA ASP A 84 -2.36 -1.51 17.51
C ASP A 84 -1.10 -0.65 17.31
N ALA A 85 -0.23 -0.58 18.31
CA ALA A 85 0.95 0.30 18.27
C ALA A 85 1.91 -0.01 17.12
N VAL A 86 2.03 -1.29 16.72
CA VAL A 86 2.88 -1.72 15.61
C VAL A 86 2.29 -1.22 14.28
N THR A 87 0.99 -1.45 14.10
CA THR A 87 0.23 -1.04 12.92
C THR A 87 0.21 0.48 12.79
N VAL A 88 0.05 1.24 13.89
CA VAL A 88 0.12 2.71 13.89
C VAL A 88 1.47 3.17 13.34
N THR A 89 2.57 2.56 13.80
CA THR A 89 3.92 2.93 13.33
C THR A 89 4.08 2.68 11.82
N GLN A 90 3.60 1.53 11.34
CA GLN A 90 3.64 1.19 9.91
C GLN A 90 2.75 2.12 9.08
N PHE A 91 1.53 2.39 9.56
CA PHE A 91 0.57 3.30 8.95
C PHE A 91 1.15 4.71 8.82
N GLU A 92 1.70 5.28 9.89
CA GLU A 92 2.32 6.61 9.87
C GLU A 92 3.52 6.67 8.92
N THR A 93 4.34 5.61 8.88
CA THR A 93 5.47 5.50 7.95
C THR A 93 5.00 5.53 6.49
N MET A 94 3.95 4.77 6.16
CA MET A 94 3.38 4.74 4.80
C MET A 94 2.62 6.02 4.46
N LEU A 95 1.95 6.63 5.43
CA LEU A 95 1.26 7.91 5.26
C LEU A 95 2.26 9.03 4.92
N ALA A 96 3.44 9.03 5.54
CA ALA A 96 4.51 9.98 5.23
C ALA A 96 5.13 9.75 3.83
N TYR A 97 5.07 8.53 3.31
CA TYR A 97 5.50 8.20 1.95
C TYR A 97 4.44 8.56 0.88
N ALA A 98 3.16 8.61 1.27
CA ALA A 98 2.06 8.86 0.35
C ALA A 98 2.18 10.21 -0.35
N GLN A 99 1.96 10.22 -1.67
CA GLN A 99 1.94 11.46 -2.46
C GLN A 99 0.63 12.22 -2.31
N GLU A 100 -0.44 11.50 -1.97
CA GLU A 100 -1.78 12.05 -1.81
C GLU A 100 -2.52 11.28 -0.73
N VAL A 101 -3.14 12.00 0.21
CA VAL A 101 -3.98 11.45 1.27
C VAL A 101 -5.28 12.23 1.25
N PHE A 102 -6.41 11.54 1.19
CA PHE A 102 -7.73 12.16 1.15
C PHE A 102 -8.77 11.25 1.77
N ILE A 103 -9.89 11.82 2.19
CA ILE A 103 -11.03 11.05 2.70
C ILE A 103 -11.92 10.66 1.51
N ALA A 104 -12.19 9.37 1.37
CA ALA A 104 -13.11 8.85 0.35
C ALA A 104 -14.57 9.18 0.74
N PRO A 105 -15.46 9.43 -0.24
CA PRO A 105 -16.86 9.79 -0.01
C PRO A 105 -17.71 8.66 0.57
#